data_AF-A0A1G6YYD8-F1
#
_entry.id   AF-A0A1G6YYD8-F1
#
_cell.length_a   1.000
_cell.length_b   1.000
_cell.length_c   1.000
_cell.angle_alpha   90.00
_cell.angle_beta   90.00
_cell.angle_gamma   90.00
#
_symmetry.space_group_name_H-M   'P 1'
#
loop_
_entity.id
_entity.type
_entity.pdbx_description
1 polymer ?
#
loop_
_entity_poly.entity_id
_entity_poly.type
_entity_poly.pdbx_seq_one_letter_code
_entity_poly.pdbx_strand_id
1 'polypeptide(L)'
;MSRYIAQLSETTDPDLITERNKSFNHLVLNEHEFGNYKVKFSAANNPQITAGTCVFTHKNGFIANGHFEVYISDDGIHATLYSGHNVKMLDKPFDEYLNIIKLMLLSR
;
A
#
# COMPACT_ATOMS: atom_id res chain seq x y z
N MET A 1 9.91 22.63 -34.99
CA MET A 1 10.22 22.35 -33.56
C MET A 1 9.24 23.18 -32.76
N SER A 2 8.32 22.68 -31.94
CA SER A 2 8.41 21.60 -30.96
C SER A 2 6.99 21.08 -30.64
N ARG A 3 6.59 19.97 -31.27
CA ARG A 3 5.39 19.20 -30.91
C ARG A 3 5.59 18.31 -29.65
N TYR A 4 6.59 18.63 -28.82
CA TYR A 4 7.20 17.65 -27.90
C TYR A 4 6.99 17.93 -26.40
N ILE A 5 6.31 19.02 -26.03
CA ILE A 5 6.15 19.39 -24.59
C ILE A 5 4.71 19.22 -24.09
N ALA A 6 3.74 18.91 -24.97
CA ALA A 6 2.36 18.67 -24.56
C ALA A 6 2.08 17.23 -24.07
N GLN A 7 3.07 16.34 -24.10
CA GLN A 7 2.89 14.90 -23.83
C GLN A 7 3.40 14.45 -22.45
N LEU A 8 3.75 15.39 -21.56
CA LEU A 8 4.12 15.10 -20.17
C LEU A 8 2.93 15.20 -19.19
N SER A 9 1.73 15.50 -19.68
CA SER A 9 0.51 15.20 -18.95
C SER A 9 0.05 13.81 -19.35
N GLU A 10 0.67 12.78 -18.76
CA GLU A 10 0.00 11.51 -18.58
C GLU A 10 -1.29 11.81 -17.82
N THR A 11 -2.39 11.94 -18.56
CA THR A 11 -3.73 11.90 -17.98
C THR A 11 -3.83 10.52 -17.35
N THR A 12 -3.45 10.41 -16.07
CA THR A 12 -3.68 9.19 -15.30
C THR A 12 -5.16 8.90 -15.42
N ASP A 13 -5.49 7.73 -15.97
CA ASP A 13 -6.85 7.33 -16.26
C ASP A 13 -7.73 7.56 -15.01
N PRO A 14 -8.82 8.36 -15.10
CA PRO A 14 -9.72 8.59 -13.98
C PRO A 14 -10.24 7.28 -13.33
N ASP A 15 -10.36 6.21 -14.11
CA ASP A 15 -10.74 4.89 -13.61
C ASP A 15 -9.64 4.30 -12.73
N LEU A 16 -8.37 4.37 -13.16
CA LEU A 16 -7.22 3.93 -12.35
C LEU A 16 -7.07 4.74 -11.06
N ILE A 17 -7.33 6.05 -11.09
CA ILE A 17 -7.35 6.88 -9.87
C ILE A 17 -8.43 6.38 -8.90
N THR A 18 -9.61 6.08 -9.43
CA THR A 18 -10.73 5.56 -8.64
C THR A 18 -10.41 4.20 -8.04
N GLU A 19 -9.82 3.30 -8.81
CA GLU A 19 -9.39 1.98 -8.36
C GLU A 19 -8.28 2.06 -7.30
N ARG A 20 -7.26 2.88 -7.51
CA ARG A 20 -6.22 3.17 -6.51
C ARG A 20 -6.83 3.61 -5.19
N ASN A 21 -7.77 4.55 -5.23
CA ASN A 21 -8.44 5.05 -4.02
C ASN A 21 -9.28 3.97 -3.35
N LYS A 22 -9.97 3.12 -4.11
CA LYS A 22 -10.70 1.96 -3.57
C LYS A 22 -9.74 0.97 -2.89
N SER A 23 -8.63 0.65 -3.52
CA SER A 23 -7.58 -0.23 -2.98
C SER A 23 -6.97 0.33 -1.69
N PHE A 24 -6.66 1.62 -1.66
CA PHE A 24 -6.22 2.30 -0.45
C PHE A 24 -7.27 2.21 0.67
N ASN A 25 -8.52 2.54 0.37
CA ASN A 25 -9.62 2.47 1.32
C ASN A 25 -9.83 1.04 1.84
N HIS A 26 -9.66 0.02 0.99
CA HIS A 26 -9.73 -1.37 1.40
C HIS A 26 -8.68 -1.73 2.46
N LEU A 27 -7.46 -1.16 2.38
CA LEU A 27 -6.45 -1.36 3.42
C LEU A 27 -6.83 -0.68 4.74
N VAL A 28 -7.20 0.61 4.69
CA VAL A 28 -7.37 1.43 5.90
C VAL A 28 -8.69 1.22 6.64
N LEU A 29 -9.75 0.78 5.94
CA LEU A 29 -11.05 0.54 6.57
C LEU A 29 -11.16 -0.83 7.23
N ASN A 30 -10.27 -1.76 6.87
CA ASN A 30 -10.30 -3.12 7.36
C ASN A 30 -9.12 -3.39 8.28
N GLU A 31 -9.38 -4.17 9.31
CA GLU A 31 -8.33 -4.78 10.09
C GLU A 31 -8.06 -6.18 9.55
N HIS A 32 -6.78 -6.52 9.37
CA HIS A 32 -6.38 -7.74 8.67
C HIS A 32 -5.74 -8.71 9.66
N GLU A 33 -6.31 -9.90 9.77
CA GLU A 33 -5.79 -10.95 10.64
C GLU A 33 -5.00 -11.98 9.83
N PHE A 34 -3.73 -12.17 10.20
CA PHE A 34 -2.80 -13.08 9.56
C PHE A 34 -2.18 -14.01 10.61
N GLY A 35 -2.87 -15.12 10.89
CA GLY A 35 -2.42 -16.09 11.89
C GLY A 35 -2.33 -15.47 13.28
N ASN A 36 -1.12 -15.33 13.82
CA ASN A 36 -0.88 -14.73 15.13
C ASN A 36 -0.71 -13.20 15.10
N TYR A 37 -0.78 -12.59 13.92
CA TYR A 37 -0.62 -11.15 13.72
C TYR A 37 -1.94 -10.48 13.37
N LYS A 38 -2.14 -9.29 13.93
CA LYS A 38 -3.19 -8.34 13.55
C LYS A 38 -2.54 -7.13 12.91
N VAL A 39 -2.99 -6.75 11.72
CA VAL A 39 -2.41 -5.64 10.96
C VAL A 39 -3.45 -4.56 10.76
N LYS A 40 -3.11 -3.35 11.22
CA LYS A 40 -3.94 -2.16 11.06
C LYS A 40 -3.23 -1.14 10.20
N PHE A 41 -3.86 -0.73 9.11
CA PHE A 41 -3.40 0.36 8.25
C PHE A 41 -4.11 1.65 8.65
N SER A 42 -3.36 2.75 8.70
CA SER A 42 -3.88 4.08 9.00
C SER A 42 -3.45 5.04 7.91
N ALA A 43 -4.40 5.79 7.36
CA ALA A 43 -4.12 6.81 6.37
C ALA A 43 -3.23 7.93 6.95
N ALA A 44 -2.40 8.54 6.11
CA ALA A 44 -1.78 9.80 6.45
C ALA A 44 -2.86 10.89 6.62
N ASN A 45 -2.56 11.94 7.39
CA ASN A 45 -3.49 13.05 7.66
C ASN A 45 -3.79 13.94 6.43
N ASN A 46 -3.38 13.52 5.23
CA ASN A 46 -3.64 14.21 3.98
C ASN A 46 -4.45 13.29 3.04
N PRO A 47 -5.71 13.64 2.70
CA PRO A 47 -6.58 12.82 1.88
C PRO A 47 -6.11 12.69 0.41
N GLN A 48 -5.16 13.50 -0.03
CA GLN A 48 -4.55 13.38 -1.37
C GLN A 48 -3.41 12.37 -1.42
N ILE A 49 -2.92 11.91 -0.25
CA ILE A 49 -1.81 10.98 -0.15
C ILE A 49 -2.38 9.58 0.06
N THR A 50 -2.17 8.70 -0.92
CA THR A 50 -2.51 7.26 -0.81
C THR A 50 -1.39 6.48 -0.12
N ALA A 51 -0.88 7.03 0.98
CA ALA A 51 0.14 6.44 1.83
C ALA A 51 -0.23 6.59 3.30
N GLY A 52 0.42 5.82 4.16
CA GLY A 52 0.08 5.78 5.57
C GLY A 52 1.02 4.94 6.39
N THR A 53 0.61 4.65 7.62
CA THR A 53 1.32 3.78 8.55
C THR A 53 0.62 2.46 8.68
N CYS A 54 1.37 1.41 9.01
CA CYS A 54 0.81 0.12 9.37
C CYS A 54 1.42 -0.37 10.68
N VAL A 55 0.60 -1.01 11.50
CA VAL A 55 0.99 -1.56 12.80
C VAL A 55 0.68 -3.04 12.79
N PHE A 56 1.71 -3.85 13.04
CA PHE A 56 1.66 -5.29 13.16
C PHE A 56 1.70 -5.65 14.64
N THR A 57 0.62 -6.23 15.17
CA THR A 57 0.51 -6.66 16.56
C THR A 57 0.49 -8.18 16.61
N HIS A 58 1.51 -8.78 17.21
CA HIS A 58 1.53 -10.22 17.47
C HIS A 58 0.76 -10.55 18.76
N LYS A 59 0.15 -11.74 18.83
CA LYS A 59 -0.63 -12.19 19.99
C LYS A 59 0.14 -12.21 21.32
N ASN A 60 1.47 -12.26 21.30
CA ASN A 60 2.31 -12.22 22.50
C ASN A 60 2.65 -10.79 22.97
N GLY A 61 2.10 -9.77 22.31
CA GLY A 61 2.34 -8.35 22.63
C GLY A 61 3.50 -7.70 21.88
N PHE A 62 4.22 -8.41 21.02
CA PHE A 62 5.21 -7.79 20.14
C PHE A 62 4.52 -6.87 19.12
N ILE A 63 5.05 -5.66 18.94
CA ILE A 63 4.53 -4.66 18.01
C ILE A 63 5.64 -4.24 17.05
N ALA A 64 5.35 -4.26 15.75
CA ALA A 64 6.19 -3.68 14.71
C ALA A 64 5.42 -2.62 13.92
N ASN A 65 6.12 -1.57 13.50
CA ASN A 65 5.55 -0.46 12.73
C ASN A 65 6.21 -0.39 11.35
N GLY A 66 5.44 0.03 10.37
CA GLY A 66 5.90 0.29 9.01
C GLY A 66 5.09 1.38 8.32
N HIS A 67 5.44 1.63 7.07
CA HIS A 67 4.73 2.56 6.19
C HIS A 67 4.24 1.80 4.98
N PHE A 68 3.15 2.26 4.38
CA PHE A 68 2.66 1.69 3.13
C PHE A 68 2.24 2.80 2.18
N GLU A 69 2.21 2.47 0.90
CA GLU A 69 1.77 3.34 -0.18
C GLU A 69 1.03 2.51 -1.22
N VAL A 70 -0.06 3.06 -1.77
CA VAL A 70 -0.79 2.52 -2.90
C VAL A 70 -0.66 3.51 -4.05
N TYR A 71 -0.17 3.05 -5.19
CA TYR A 71 0.16 3.92 -6.33
C TYR A 71 -0.24 3.26 -7.65
N ILE A 72 -0.23 4.06 -8.71
CA ILE A 72 -0.51 3.61 -10.08
C ILE A 72 0.83 3.42 -10.78
N SER A 73 1.02 2.24 -11.34
CA SER A 73 2.14 1.84 -12.20
C SER A 73 1.64 1.63 -13.62
N ASP A 74 2.55 1.44 -14.57
CA ASP A 74 2.24 1.20 -15.98
C ASP A 74 1.37 -0.05 -16.20
N ASP A 75 1.46 -1.01 -15.29
CA ASP A 75 0.79 -2.32 -15.31
C ASP A 75 -0.42 -2.42 -14.35
N GLY A 76 -0.78 -1.34 -13.66
CA GLY A 76 -1.98 -1.28 -12.81
C GLY A 76 -1.75 -0.71 -11.41
N ILE A 77 -2.56 -1.13 -10.45
CA ILE A 77 -2.50 -0.64 -9.07
C ILE A 77 -1.53 -1.49 -8.26
N HIS A 78 -0.54 -0.85 -7.67
CA HIS A 78 0.46 -1.49 -6.81
C HIS A 78 0.36 -0.99 -5.39
N ALA A 79 0.88 -1.79 -4.47
CA ALA A 79 1.11 -1.40 -3.10
C ALA A 79 2.52 -1.79 -2.64
N THR A 80 3.13 -0.87 -1.92
CA THR A 80 4.44 -1.05 -1.31
C THR A 80 4.33 -1.02 0.21
N LEU A 81 5.18 -1.83 0.85
CA LEU A 81 5.43 -1.81 2.29
C LEU A 81 6.86 -1.36 2.56
N TYR A 82 7.05 -0.44 3.49
CA TYR A 82 8.34 -0.06 4.05
C TYR A 82 8.40 -0.43 5.53
N SER A 83 9.59 -0.80 6.00
CA SER A 83 9.87 -0.92 7.44
C SER A 83 9.83 0.46 8.11
N GLY A 84 9.79 0.49 9.45
CA GLY A 84 9.93 1.75 10.21
C GLY A 84 11.24 2.51 9.98
N HIS A 85 12.23 1.92 9.30
CA HIS A 85 13.47 2.58 8.86
C HIS A 85 13.43 3.00 7.38
N ASN A 86 12.24 3.05 6.76
CA ASN A 86 12.03 3.40 5.34
C ASN A 86 12.73 2.46 4.34
N VAL A 87 13.11 1.25 4.75
CA VAL A 87 13.60 0.22 3.83
C VAL A 87 12.39 -0.47 3.20
N LYS A 88 12.32 -0.45 1.86
CA LYS A 88 11.28 -1.14 1.08
C LYS A 88 11.35 -2.65 1.33
N MET A 89 10.25 -3.21 1.81
CA MET A 89 10.11 -4.62 2.21
C MET A 89 9.28 -5.42 1.19
N LEU A 90 8.29 -4.78 0.58
CA LEU A 90 7.38 -5.40 -0.39
C LEU A 90 7.00 -4.36 -1.43
N ASP A 91 6.87 -4.77 -2.69
CA ASP A 91 6.37 -3.96 -3.78
C ASP A 91 5.69 -4.88 -4.80
N LYS A 92 4.35 -4.84 -4.87
CA LYS A 92 3.55 -5.81 -5.62
C LYS A 92 2.24 -5.24 -6.14
N PRO A 93 1.66 -5.86 -7.18
CA PRO A 93 0.27 -5.67 -7.54
C PRO A 93 -0.66 -5.78 -6.32
N PHE A 94 -1.65 -4.90 -6.25
CA PHE A 94 -2.49 -4.77 -5.06
C PHE A 94 -3.27 -6.05 -4.70
N ASP A 95 -3.69 -6.80 -5.72
CA ASP A 95 -4.39 -8.08 -5.59
C ASP A 95 -3.50 -9.17 -4.94
N GLU A 96 -2.19 -9.12 -5.15
CA GLU A 96 -1.23 -10.02 -4.51
C GLU A 96 -0.77 -9.52 -3.12
N TYR A 97 -0.79 -8.21 -2.90
CA TYR A 97 -0.13 -7.53 -1.79
C TYR A 97 -0.47 -8.12 -0.41
N LEU A 98 -1.77 -8.23 -0.08
CA LEU A 98 -2.20 -8.77 1.22
C LEU A 98 -1.84 -10.24 1.41
N ASN A 99 -1.87 -11.03 0.34
CA ASN A 99 -1.50 -12.44 0.39
C ASN A 99 0.01 -12.61 0.64
N ILE A 100 0.85 -11.77 0.02
CA ILE A 100 2.29 -11.81 0.29
C ILE A 100 2.60 -11.36 1.72
N ILE A 101 1.94 -10.32 2.25
CA ILE A 101 2.08 -9.94 3.67
C ILE A 101 1.72 -11.12 4.58
N LYS A 102 0.61 -11.80 4.31
CA LYS A 102 0.20 -12.99 5.06
C LYS A 102 1.30 -14.06 5.07
N LEU A 103 1.87 -14.38 3.92
CA LEU A 103 2.94 -15.39 3.80
C LEU A 103 4.21 -14.97 4.56
N MET A 104 4.62 -13.71 4.48
CA MET A 104 5.77 -13.18 5.22
C MET A 104 5.60 -13.30 6.73
N LEU A 105 4.38 -13.08 7.23
CA LEU A 105 4.07 -13.16 8.67
C LEU A 105 3.90 -14.60 9.16
N LEU A 106 3.43 -15.53 8.32
CA LEU A 106 3.28 -16.95 8.67
C LEU A 106 4.61 -17.72 8.63
N SER A 107 5.60 -17.22 7.89
CA SER A 107 6.96 -17.81 7.85
C SER A 107 7.82 -17.49 9.08
N ARG A 108 7.29 -16.77 10.07
CA ARG A 108 7.99 -16.31 11.27
C ARG A 108 7.35 -16.89 12.54
#